data_AF-A0A2E8E5G4-F1
#
_entry.id   AF-A0A2E8E5G4-F1
#
_cell.length_a   1.000
_cell.length_b   1.000
_cell.length_c   1.000
_cell.angle_alpha   90.00
_cell.angle_beta   90.00
_cell.angle_gamma   90.00
#
_symmetry.space_group_name_H-M   'P 1'
#
loop_
_entity.id
_entity.type
_entity.pdbx_description
1 polymer ?
#
loop_
_entity_poly.entity_id
_entity_poly.type
_entity_poly.pdbx_seq_one_letter_code
_entity_poly.pdbx_strand_id
1 'polypeptide(L)'
;MIAQDKPYPIFTADHLDATMKTLGPNVAGIRASLAGGDFATAKERAIRSREQLATTVTFWRDNGRRDALALLGTALNRMDALDAALSVEAVDPTTVGTLTSEIGDACAACHEIYREQEPGSGEYRLRSVALR
;
A
#
# COMPACT_ATOMS: atom_id res chain seq x y z
N MET A 1 24.43 35.07 -9.97
CA MET A 1 23.14 34.67 -9.38
C MET A 1 23.05 33.15 -9.54
N ILE A 2 23.47 32.39 -8.54
CA ILE A 2 23.42 30.92 -8.61
C ILE A 2 22.01 30.54 -8.18
N ALA A 3 21.20 30.07 -9.12
CA ALA A 3 19.92 29.46 -8.81
C ALA A 3 20.21 28.26 -7.91
N GLN A 4 19.69 28.30 -6.68
CA GLN A 4 19.66 27.13 -5.82
C GLN A 4 18.65 26.17 -6.44
N ASP A 5 19.15 25.13 -7.11
CA ASP A 5 18.37 23.93 -7.39
C ASP A 5 17.90 23.40 -6.03
N LYS A 6 16.66 23.73 -5.64
CA LYS A 6 16.01 23.00 -4.56
C LYS A 6 15.92 21.56 -5.06
N PRO A 7 16.63 20.60 -4.44
CA PRO A 7 16.40 19.21 -4.80
C PRO A 7 14.92 18.97 -4.57
N TYR A 8 14.21 18.45 -5.58
CA TYR A 8 12.86 17.92 -5.35
C TYR A 8 12.93 17.05 -4.09
N PRO A 9 11.99 17.17 -3.13
CA PRO A 9 12.03 16.38 -1.92
C PRO A 9 12.13 14.91 -2.31
N ILE A 10 13.28 14.31 -2.02
CA ILE A 10 13.55 12.91 -2.34
C ILE A 10 12.64 12.09 -1.42
N PHE A 11 11.80 11.24 -2.01
CA PHE A 11 11.09 10.24 -1.24
C PHE A 11 12.13 9.23 -0.73
N THR A 12 12.47 9.27 0.55
CA THR A 12 13.55 8.47 1.15
C THR A 12 13.04 7.13 1.66
N ALA A 13 13.95 6.26 2.10
CA ALA A 13 13.59 5.02 2.78
C ALA A 13 12.77 5.28 4.07
N ASP A 14 13.07 6.36 4.80
CA ASP A 14 12.33 6.74 6.00
C ASP A 14 10.89 7.19 5.66
N HIS A 15 10.72 7.92 4.56
CA HIS A 15 9.39 8.27 4.04
C HIS A 15 8.59 7.01 3.66
N LEU A 16 9.25 6.01 3.06
CA LEU A 16 8.61 4.73 2.73
C LEU A 16 8.18 3.98 3.99
N ASP A 17 9.06 3.87 4.98
CA ASP A 17 8.77 3.17 6.23
C ASP A 17 7.60 3.82 6.99
N ALA A 18 7.62 5.16 7.12
CA ALA A 18 6.54 5.91 7.74
C ALA A 18 5.20 5.73 6.99
N THR A 19 5.23 5.72 5.66
CA THR A 19 4.05 5.46 4.84
C THR A 19 3.50 4.06 5.10
N MET A 20 4.36 3.04 5.14
CA MET A 20 3.94 1.65 5.39
C MET A 20 3.38 1.44 6.79
N LYS A 21 3.94 2.10 7.81
CA LYS A 21 3.43 2.09 9.19
C LYS A 21 2.04 2.71 9.30
N THR A 22 1.74 3.70 8.45
CA THR A 22 0.41 4.32 8.40
C THR A 22 -0.57 3.48 7.58
N LEU A 23 -0.10 2.89 6.48
CA LEU A 23 -0.88 2.07 5.56
C LEU A 23 -1.35 0.75 6.19
N GLY A 24 -0.46 0.05 6.91
CA GLY A 24 -0.74 -1.27 7.48
C GLY A 24 -2.04 -1.34 8.31
N PRO A 25 -2.22 -0.45 9.30
CA PRO A 25 -3.47 -0.37 10.07
C PRO A 25 -4.71 -0.04 9.23
N ASN A 26 -4.57 0.77 8.16
CA ASN A 26 -5.70 1.07 7.27
C ASN A 26 -6.13 -0.19 6.48
N VAL A 27 -5.17 -0.92 5.91
CA VAL A 27 -5.44 -2.18 5.19
C VAL A 27 -6.04 -3.24 6.12
N ALA A 28 -5.52 -3.39 7.34
CA ALA A 28 -6.11 -4.29 8.35
C ALA A 28 -7.54 -3.86 8.72
N GLY A 29 -7.77 -2.55 8.85
CA GLY A 29 -9.07 -1.98 9.16
C GLY A 29 -10.13 -2.22 8.08
N ILE A 30 -9.74 -2.34 6.79
CA ILE A 30 -10.68 -2.71 5.71
C ILE A 30 -11.36 -4.05 6.04
N ARG A 31 -10.56 -5.09 6.35
CA ARG A 31 -11.08 -6.43 6.69
C ARG A 31 -12.01 -6.40 7.90
N ALA A 32 -11.61 -5.66 8.94
CA ALA A 32 -12.43 -5.52 10.15
C ALA A 32 -13.78 -4.84 9.85
N SER A 33 -13.78 -3.77 9.07
CA SER A 33 -14.99 -3.07 8.66
C SER A 33 -15.90 -3.96 7.80
N LEU A 34 -15.35 -4.70 6.83
CA LEU A 34 -16.12 -5.63 6.01
C LEU A 34 -16.75 -6.75 6.84
N ALA A 35 -16.02 -7.33 7.80
CA ALA A 35 -16.55 -8.36 8.70
C ALA A 35 -17.70 -7.84 9.58
N GLY A 36 -17.68 -6.54 9.91
CA GLY A 36 -18.75 -5.86 10.63
C GLY A 36 -19.91 -5.34 9.76
N GLY A 37 -19.86 -5.54 8.44
CA GLY A 37 -20.85 -4.99 7.50
C GLY A 37 -20.77 -3.47 7.31
N ASP A 38 -19.71 -2.83 7.79
CA ASP A 38 -19.47 -1.40 7.67
C ASP A 38 -18.75 -1.08 6.35
N PHE A 39 -19.51 -1.16 5.25
CA PHE A 39 -19.00 -0.92 3.90
C PHE A 39 -18.54 0.53 3.68
N ALA A 40 -19.17 1.50 4.37
CA ALA A 40 -18.78 2.90 4.27
C ALA A 40 -17.37 3.13 4.85
N THR A 41 -17.11 2.65 6.07
CA THR A 41 -15.77 2.75 6.66
C THR A 41 -14.73 1.92 5.88
N ALA A 42 -15.11 0.74 5.37
CA ALA A 42 -14.23 -0.05 4.52
C ALA A 42 -13.79 0.74 3.27
N LYS A 43 -14.73 1.45 2.63
CA LYS A 43 -14.47 2.29 1.46
C LYS A 43 -13.53 3.45 1.78
N GLU A 44 -13.80 4.19 2.85
CA GLU A 44 -12.92 5.29 3.29
C GLU A 44 -11.49 4.81 3.53
N ARG A 45 -11.33 3.64 4.16
CA ARG A 45 -10.01 3.05 4.41
C ARG A 45 -9.35 2.57 3.12
N ALA A 46 -10.09 2.02 2.17
CA ALA A 46 -9.57 1.63 0.87
C ALA A 46 -9.03 2.83 0.08
N ILE A 47 -9.79 3.93 0.01
CA ILE A 47 -9.36 5.17 -0.66
C ILE A 47 -8.10 5.73 -0.01
N ARG A 48 -8.09 5.89 1.33
CA ARG A 48 -6.91 6.39 2.05
C ARG A 48 -5.69 5.50 1.86
N SER A 49 -5.87 4.18 1.90
CA SER A 49 -4.80 3.20 1.68
C SER A 49 -4.20 3.34 0.28
N ARG A 50 -5.05 3.49 -0.74
CA ARG A 50 -4.64 3.68 -2.12
C ARG A 50 -3.84 4.96 -2.31
N GLU A 51 -4.33 6.08 -1.79
CA GLU A 51 -3.65 7.38 -1.88
C GLU A 51 -2.27 7.32 -1.22
N GLN A 52 -2.19 6.76 -0.02
CA GLN A 52 -0.92 6.56 0.70
C GLN A 52 0.04 5.68 -0.11
N LEU A 53 -0.45 4.55 -0.62
CA LEU A 53 0.36 3.61 -1.38
C LEU A 53 0.87 4.24 -2.70
N ALA A 54 0.05 5.03 -3.38
CA ALA A 54 0.43 5.74 -4.60
C ALA A 54 1.55 6.75 -4.39
N THR A 55 1.68 7.35 -3.20
CA THR A 55 2.81 8.26 -2.91
C THR A 55 4.18 7.57 -2.99
N THR A 56 4.22 6.24 -2.81
CA THR A 56 5.46 5.45 -2.83
C THR A 56 6.01 5.17 -4.24
N VAL A 57 5.24 5.46 -5.30
CA VAL A 57 5.67 5.28 -6.70
C VAL A 57 7.00 5.98 -6.97
N THR A 58 7.16 7.20 -6.45
CA THR A 58 8.37 8.01 -6.62
C THR A 58 9.59 7.28 -6.06
N PHE A 59 9.51 6.69 -4.86
CA PHE A 59 10.61 5.93 -4.27
C PHE A 59 11.09 4.81 -5.19
N TRP A 60 10.16 3.97 -5.67
CA TRP A 60 10.51 2.81 -6.47
C TRP A 60 11.05 3.19 -7.85
N ARG A 61 10.47 4.22 -8.46
CA ARG A 61 10.95 4.77 -9.73
C ARG A 61 12.37 5.31 -9.60
N ASP A 62 12.62 6.11 -8.57
CA ASP A 62 13.90 6.78 -8.39
C ASP A 62 15.02 5.79 -8.00
N ASN A 63 14.65 4.64 -7.39
CA ASN A 63 15.55 3.51 -7.14
C ASN A 63 15.60 2.48 -8.29
N GLY A 64 14.97 2.76 -9.43
CA GLY A 64 15.01 1.88 -10.62
C GLY A 64 14.32 0.51 -10.45
N ARG A 65 13.46 0.34 -9.43
CA ARG A 65 12.81 -0.93 -9.08
C ARG A 65 11.52 -1.14 -9.88
N ARG A 66 11.67 -1.55 -11.14
CA ARG A 66 10.54 -1.82 -12.04
C ARG A 66 9.65 -2.98 -11.56
N ASP A 67 10.27 -3.96 -10.90
CA ASP A 67 9.61 -5.07 -10.21
C ASP A 67 8.68 -4.56 -9.09
N ALA A 68 9.16 -3.68 -8.22
CA ALA A 68 8.32 -3.05 -7.19
C ALA A 68 7.15 -2.26 -7.81
N LEU A 69 7.40 -1.50 -8.89
CA LEU A 69 6.36 -0.74 -9.58
C LEU A 69 5.25 -1.64 -10.15
N ALA A 70 5.59 -2.83 -10.65
CA ALA A 70 4.60 -3.79 -11.14
C ALA A 70 3.74 -4.38 -10.00
N LEU A 71 4.37 -4.75 -8.89
CA LEU A 71 3.67 -5.24 -7.69
C LEU A 71 2.77 -4.16 -7.08
N LEU A 72 3.29 -2.93 -6.99
CA LEU A 72 2.56 -1.75 -6.55
C LEU A 72 1.34 -1.48 -7.43
N GLY A 73 1.50 -1.53 -8.75
CA GLY A 73 0.40 -1.38 -9.70
C GLY A 73 -0.68 -2.45 -9.51
N THR A 74 -0.29 -3.69 -9.19
CA THR A 74 -1.25 -4.77 -8.88
C THR A 74 -2.08 -4.42 -7.64
N ALA A 75 -1.44 -4.00 -6.55
CA ALA A 75 -2.14 -3.60 -5.33
C ALA A 75 -3.07 -2.40 -5.55
N LEU A 76 -2.61 -1.35 -6.26
CA LEU A 76 -3.41 -0.16 -6.57
C LEU A 76 -4.64 -0.52 -7.41
N ASN A 77 -4.49 -1.36 -8.43
CA ASN A 77 -5.61 -1.81 -9.26
C ASN A 77 -6.65 -2.59 -8.44
N ARG A 78 -6.21 -3.39 -7.44
CA ARG A 78 -7.13 -4.11 -6.56
C ARG A 78 -7.84 -3.19 -5.56
N MET A 79 -7.15 -2.15 -5.06
CA MET A 79 -7.80 -1.12 -4.25
C MET A 79 -8.83 -0.31 -5.05
N ASP A 80 -8.55 0.00 -6.32
CA ASP A 80 -9.52 0.62 -7.23
C ASP A 80 -10.74 -0.28 -7.48
N ALA A 81 -10.53 -1.57 -7.70
CA ALA A 81 -11.62 -2.52 -7.87
C ALA A 81 -12.46 -2.66 -6.58
N LEU A 82 -11.83 -2.64 -5.40
CA LEU A 82 -12.54 -2.67 -4.12
C LEU A 82 -13.38 -1.40 -3.91
N ASP A 83 -12.84 -0.22 -4.21
CA ASP A 83 -13.60 1.04 -4.13
C ASP A 83 -14.82 1.01 -5.06
N ALA A 84 -14.66 0.53 -6.30
CA ALA A 84 -15.76 0.35 -7.23
C ALA A 84 -16.83 -0.63 -6.69
N ALA A 85 -16.42 -1.77 -6.15
CA ALA A 85 -17.33 -2.76 -5.56
C ALA A 85 -18.07 -2.26 -4.31
N LEU A 86 -17.50 -1.29 -3.59
CA LEU A 86 -18.11 -0.63 -2.42
C LEU A 86 -18.95 0.60 -2.80
N SER A 87 -18.94 1.00 -4.07
CA SER A 87 -19.64 2.21 -4.56
C SER A 87 -21.02 1.94 -5.17
N VAL A 88 -21.44 0.67 -5.23
CA VAL A 88 -22.74 0.27 -5.77
C VAL A 88 -23.83 0.29 -4.69
N GLU A 89 -25.09 0.32 -5.12
CA GLU A 89 -26.26 0.35 -4.21
C GLU A 89 -26.36 -0.91 -3.34
N ALA A 90 -26.04 -2.07 -3.91
CA ALA A 90 -26.05 -3.36 -3.22
C ALA A 90 -24.65 -4.01 -3.32
N VAL A 91 -23.88 -3.92 -2.25
CA VAL A 91 -22.54 -4.52 -2.16
C VAL A 91 -22.66 -6.04 -2.07
N ASP A 92 -21.91 -6.76 -2.92
CA ASP A 92 -21.73 -8.21 -2.79
C ASP A 92 -20.59 -8.54 -1.80
N PRO A 93 -20.90 -9.14 -0.63
CA PRO A 93 -19.90 -9.51 0.37
C PRO A 93 -18.82 -10.46 -0.15
N THR A 94 -19.18 -11.34 -1.11
CA THR A 94 -18.24 -12.32 -1.67
C THR A 94 -17.19 -11.64 -2.54
N THR A 95 -17.64 -10.71 -3.40
CA THR A 95 -16.76 -9.92 -4.25
C THR A 95 -15.80 -9.05 -3.43
N VAL A 96 -16.30 -8.29 -2.44
CA VAL A 96 -15.43 -7.44 -1.60
C VAL A 96 -14.48 -8.26 -0.73
N GLY A 97 -14.91 -9.43 -0.26
CA GLY A 97 -14.06 -10.37 0.47
C GLY A 97 -12.91 -10.89 -0.39
N THR A 98 -13.21 -11.29 -1.63
CA THR A 98 -12.21 -11.76 -2.60
C THR A 98 -11.18 -10.66 -2.90
N LEU A 99 -11.63 -9.46 -3.26
CA LEU A 99 -10.76 -8.32 -3.54
C LEU A 99 -9.85 -7.97 -2.35
N THR A 100 -10.37 -8.09 -1.12
CA THR A 100 -9.60 -7.81 0.09
C THR A 100 -8.56 -8.90 0.40
N SER A 101 -8.80 -10.14 -0.01
CA SER A 101 -7.78 -11.19 -0.01
C SER A 101 -6.68 -10.86 -1.02
N GLU A 102 -7.06 -10.55 -2.25
CA GLU A 102 -6.12 -10.24 -3.34
C GLU A 102 -5.25 -9.00 -3.05
N ILE A 103 -5.78 -7.97 -2.38
CA ILE A 103 -4.99 -6.84 -1.88
C ILE A 103 -3.92 -7.33 -0.90
N GLY A 104 -4.30 -8.23 0.02
CA GLY A 104 -3.37 -8.82 0.98
C GLY A 104 -2.26 -9.62 0.31
N ASP A 105 -2.60 -10.42 -0.70
CA ASP A 105 -1.63 -11.21 -1.46
C ASP A 105 -0.66 -10.31 -2.23
N ALA A 106 -1.15 -9.22 -2.83
CA ALA A 106 -0.31 -8.23 -3.48
C ALA A 106 0.64 -7.51 -2.49
N CYS A 107 0.16 -7.18 -1.29
CA CYS A 107 1.01 -6.64 -0.23
C CYS A 107 2.09 -7.65 0.20
N ALA A 108 1.70 -8.92 0.39
CA ALA A 108 2.62 -9.98 0.80
C ALA A 108 3.74 -10.21 -0.24
N ALA A 109 3.40 -10.26 -1.53
CA ALA A 109 4.36 -10.44 -2.61
C ALA A 109 5.41 -9.31 -2.66
N CYS A 110 5.00 -8.05 -2.44
CA CYS A 110 5.95 -6.93 -2.34
C CYS A 110 6.81 -7.03 -1.07
N HIS A 111 6.18 -7.35 0.06
CA HIS A 111 6.88 -7.44 1.34
C HIS A 111 7.88 -8.60 1.40
N GLU A 112 7.64 -9.71 0.73
CA GLU A 112 8.58 -10.85 0.67
C GLU A 112 9.95 -10.42 0.13
N ILE A 113 9.94 -9.57 -0.90
CA ILE A 113 11.16 -9.09 -1.57
C ILE A 113 11.78 -7.92 -0.79
N TYR A 114 10.97 -6.91 -0.48
CA TYR A 114 11.50 -5.62 -0.02
C TYR A 114 11.42 -5.39 1.48
N ARG A 115 10.74 -6.25 2.23
CA ARG A 115 10.64 -6.07 3.68
C ARG A 115 11.15 -7.27 4.43
N GLU A 116 11.62 -7.01 5.63
CA GLU A 116 12.01 -8.01 6.59
C GLU A 116 11.47 -7.64 7.96
N GLN A 117 11.09 -8.63 8.74
CA GLN A 117 10.69 -8.38 10.12
C GLN A 117 11.95 -8.30 10.99
N GLU A 118 12.02 -7.27 11.81
CA GLU A 118 13.07 -7.14 12.82
C GLU A 118 12.88 -8.25 13.88
N PRO A 119 13.94 -9.03 14.16
CA PRO A 119 13.90 -10.06 15.19
C PRO A 119 13.48 -9.47 16.55
N GLY A 120 12.52 -10.12 17.21
CA GLY A 120 12.05 -9.74 18.54
C GLY A 120 10.87 -8.76 18.56
N SER A 121 10.88 -7.72 17.73
CA SER A 121 9.76 -6.75 17.64
C SER A 121 8.69 -7.20 16.65
N GLY A 122 9.07 -7.96 15.60
CA GLY A 122 8.18 -8.30 14.50
C GLY A 122 7.85 -7.10 13.59
N GLU A 123 8.44 -5.94 13.86
CA GLU A 123 8.26 -4.75 13.04
C GLU A 123 8.89 -4.98 11.68
N TYR A 124 8.14 -4.68 10.62
CA TYR A 124 8.74 -4.69 9.30
C TYR A 124 9.71 -3.52 9.13
N ARG A 125 10.81 -3.75 8.42
CA ARG A 125 11.79 -2.76 7.93
C ARG A 125 12.06 -3.01 6.45
N LEU A 126 12.60 -1.99 5.77
CA LEU A 126 13.04 -2.10 4.39
C LEU A 126 14.31 -2.96 4.31
N ARG A 127 14.30 -3.97 3.45
CA ARG A 127 15.41 -4.89 3.27
C ARG A 127 16.50 -4.17 2.47
N SER A 128 17.55 -3.71 3.15
CA SER A 128 18.60 -2.86 2.54
C SER A 128 19.31 -3.51 1.33
N VAL A 129 19.44 -4.84 1.32
CA VAL A 129 19.99 -5.60 0.17
C VAL A 129 19.06 -5.60 -1.04
N ALA A 130 17.75 -5.44 -0.84
CA ALA A 130 16.76 -5.40 -1.91
C ALA A 130 16.68 -4.05 -2.62
N LEU A 131 17.51 -3.07 -2.25
CA LEU A 131 17.65 -1.78 -2.93
C LEU A 131 18.97 -1.64 -3.71
N ARG A 132 19.88 -2.62 -3.58
CA ARG A 132 21.16 -2.63 -4.29
C ARG A 132 21.02 -3.19 -5.69
#